data_AF-A0A932PD44-F1
#
_entry.id   AF-A0A932PD44-F1
#
_cell.length_a   1.000
_cell.length_b   1.000
_cell.length_c   1.000
_cell.angle_alpha   90.00
_cell.angle_beta   90.00
_cell.angle_gamma   90.00
#
_symmetry.space_group_name_H-M   'P 1'
#
loop_
_entity.id
_entity.type
_entity.pdbx_description
1 polymer ?
#
loop_
_entity_poly.entity_id
_entity_poly.type
_entity_poly.pdbx_seq_one_letter_code
_entity_poly.pdbx_strand_id
1 'polypeptide(L)'
;LLVAGTGSGEGLATMATIAAEALERPRPITGLAFRLEDDRWLPWLPPAEDPLYPQFKELQLQSLGRDYAEQKELLDSLHTQRGEDVFVASFSGLRDAAGNVRSYSLWSNGISTLLPKTDAVAFLRDGGDPLMVAWDRVFDLLCRLMTPQGLYPERYRVDGYPTPDELAALSE
;
A
#
# COMPACT_ATOMS: atom_id res chain seq x y z
N LEU A 1 10.70 -2.86 -21.89
CA LEU A 1 11.30 -3.49 -20.70
C LEU A 1 12.61 -2.79 -20.42
N LEU A 2 12.77 -2.23 -19.21
CA LEU A 2 14.00 -1.60 -18.74
C LEU A 2 14.69 -2.59 -17.81
N VAL A 3 16.01 -2.75 -17.94
CA VAL A 3 16.79 -3.69 -17.11
C VAL A 3 18.10 -3.02 -16.73
N ALA A 4 18.42 -3.04 -15.44
CA ALA A 4 19.69 -2.57 -14.89
C ALA A 4 20.16 -3.50 -13.78
N GLY A 5 21.47 -3.63 -13.58
CA GLY A 5 22.02 -4.33 -12.43
C GLY A 5 21.81 -3.53 -11.15
N THR A 6 21.53 -4.18 -10.02
CA THR A 6 21.27 -3.51 -8.72
C THR A 6 22.48 -2.74 -8.18
N GLY A 7 23.70 -3.04 -8.65
CA GLY A 7 24.91 -2.29 -8.30
C GLY A 7 25.20 -1.09 -9.22
N SER A 8 24.37 -0.83 -10.22
CA SER A 8 24.58 0.22 -11.22
C SER A 8 23.67 1.42 -10.94
N GLY A 9 24.12 2.34 -10.08
CA GLY A 9 23.36 3.54 -9.72
C GLY A 9 22.90 4.38 -10.92
N GLU A 10 23.76 4.60 -11.91
CA GLU A 10 23.41 5.33 -13.15
C GLU A 10 22.30 4.61 -13.94
N GLY A 11 22.42 3.29 -14.08
CA GLY A 11 21.41 2.46 -14.74
C GLY A 11 20.06 2.47 -14.03
N LEU A 12 20.06 2.39 -12.69
CA LEU A 12 18.84 2.48 -11.88
C LEU A 12 18.20 3.87 -11.96
N ALA A 13 18.99 4.94 -11.93
CA ALA A 13 18.51 6.31 -12.09
C ALA A 13 17.85 6.51 -13.47
N THR A 14 18.52 6.07 -14.53
CA THR A 14 17.99 6.11 -15.91
C THR A 14 16.68 5.32 -16.02
N MET A 15 16.64 4.13 -15.41
CA MET A 15 15.44 3.30 -15.38
C MET A 15 14.27 4.00 -14.68
N ALA A 16 14.52 4.61 -13.53
CA ALA A 16 13.49 5.33 -12.77
C ALA A 16 12.96 6.55 -13.52
N THR A 17 13.82 7.30 -14.23
CA THR A 17 13.41 8.42 -15.08
C THR A 17 12.50 7.96 -16.22
N ILE A 18 12.91 6.93 -16.98
CA ILE A 18 12.10 6.43 -18.09
C ILE A 18 10.77 5.83 -17.57
N ALA A 19 10.80 5.17 -16.41
CA ALA A 19 9.59 4.63 -15.79
C ALA A 19 8.61 5.73 -15.35
N ALA A 20 9.10 6.85 -14.80
CA ALA A 20 8.28 8.00 -14.45
C ALA A 20 7.55 8.57 -15.68
N GLU A 21 8.29 8.81 -16.77
CA GLU A 21 7.70 9.28 -18.02
C GLU A 21 6.70 8.28 -18.62
N ALA A 22 6.95 6.97 -18.47
CA ALA A 22 6.05 5.95 -18.94
C ALA A 22 4.75 5.92 -18.13
N LEU A 23 4.79 6.14 -16.82
CA LEU A 23 3.61 6.16 -15.94
C LEU A 23 2.63 7.31 -16.24
N GLU A 24 3.10 8.39 -16.85
CA GLU A 24 2.25 9.51 -17.27
C GLU A 24 1.49 9.23 -18.58
N ARG A 25 1.91 8.22 -19.34
CA ARG A 25 1.25 7.87 -20.61
C ARG A 25 -0.03 7.08 -20.37
N PRO A 26 -0.99 7.09 -21.31
CA PRO A 26 -2.19 6.28 -21.20
C PRO A 26 -1.89 4.78 -21.05
N ARG A 27 -2.59 4.11 -20.13
CA ARG A 27 -2.51 2.65 -19.89
C ARG A 27 -1.09 2.13 -19.64
N PRO A 28 -0.33 2.70 -18.69
CA PRO A 28 0.97 2.15 -18.36
C PRO A 28 0.81 0.89 -17.52
N ILE A 29 1.75 -0.05 -17.67
CA ILE A 29 1.66 -1.37 -17.05
C ILE A 29 1.89 -1.28 -15.54
N THR A 30 3.07 -0.83 -15.13
CA THR A 30 3.42 -0.67 -13.71
C THR A 30 4.72 0.13 -13.59
N GLY A 31 4.87 0.85 -12.48
CA GLY A 31 6.10 1.47 -12.02
C GLY A 31 6.76 0.68 -10.89
N LEU A 32 6.26 -0.51 -10.55
CA LEU A 32 6.95 -1.41 -9.64
C LEU A 32 8.25 -1.86 -10.30
N ALA A 33 9.35 -1.76 -9.54
CA ALA A 33 10.58 -2.44 -9.87
C ALA A 33 10.53 -3.88 -9.37
N PHE A 34 11.20 -4.76 -10.10
CA PHE A 34 11.31 -6.17 -9.77
C PHE A 34 12.78 -6.57 -9.78
N ARG A 35 13.17 -7.41 -8.84
CA ARG A 35 14.49 -8.04 -8.77
C ARG A 35 14.34 -9.53 -9.07
N LEU A 36 15.24 -10.05 -9.90
CA LEU A 36 15.34 -11.47 -10.16
C LEU A 36 16.10 -12.14 -9.01
N GLU A 37 15.42 -13.01 -8.27
CA GLU A 37 15.96 -13.82 -7.15
C GLU A 37 15.54 -15.28 -7.36
N ASP A 38 16.51 -16.19 -7.41
CA ASP A 38 16.28 -17.63 -7.59
C ASP A 38 15.24 -17.94 -8.68
N ASP A 39 15.45 -17.39 -9.89
CA ASP A 39 14.59 -17.49 -11.08
C ASP A 39 13.16 -16.92 -10.94
N ARG A 40 12.91 -16.10 -9.91
CA ARG A 40 11.62 -15.42 -9.70
C ARG A 40 11.78 -13.91 -9.68
N TRP A 41 10.85 -13.22 -10.34
CA TRP A 41 10.74 -11.76 -10.25
C TRP A 41 9.94 -11.39 -9.01
N LEU A 42 10.61 -10.76 -8.04
CA LEU A 42 9.99 -10.30 -6.80
C LEU A 42 9.91 -8.76 -6.81
N PRO A 43 8.82 -8.15 -6.30
CA PRO A 43 8.77 -6.71 -6.09
C PRO A 43 9.97 -6.26 -5.26
N TRP A 44 10.60 -5.18 -5.70
CA TRP A 44 11.84 -4.70 -5.11
C TRP A 44 11.86 -3.19 -5.00
N LEU A 45 12.48 -2.71 -3.93
CA LEU A 45 12.90 -1.33 -3.75
C LEU A 45 14.39 -1.33 -3.38
N PRO A 46 15.14 -0.27 -3.73
CA PRO A 46 16.45 -0.02 -3.13
C PRO A 46 16.39 -0.05 -1.59
N PRO A 47 17.51 -0.25 -0.88
CA PRO A 47 17.58 0.01 0.56
C PRO A 47 17.07 1.43 0.89
N ALA A 48 16.48 1.63 2.06
CA ALA A 48 15.90 2.92 2.44
C ALA A 48 16.92 4.06 2.49
N GLU A 49 18.19 3.73 2.70
CA GLU A 49 19.33 4.66 2.72
C GLU A 49 19.85 5.02 1.31
N ASP A 50 19.39 4.33 0.27
CA ASP A 50 19.80 4.58 -1.10
C ASP A 50 19.18 5.89 -1.63
N PRO A 51 19.97 6.79 -2.25
CA PRO A 51 19.46 8.06 -2.80
C PRO A 51 18.32 7.90 -3.83
N LEU A 52 18.22 6.74 -4.50
CA LEU A 52 17.16 6.45 -5.46
C LEU A 52 15.89 5.89 -4.81
N TYR A 53 15.92 5.51 -3.53
CA TYR A 53 14.77 4.96 -2.82
C TYR A 53 13.51 5.83 -2.96
N PRO A 54 13.55 7.17 -2.74
CA PRO A 54 12.34 7.99 -2.82
C PRO A 54 11.69 7.94 -4.21
N GLN A 55 12.49 7.95 -5.27
CA GLN A 55 12.00 7.92 -6.65
C GLN A 55 11.32 6.57 -6.97
N PHE A 56 11.95 5.45 -6.59
CA PHE A 56 11.36 4.12 -6.77
C PHE A 56 10.11 3.92 -5.91
N LYS A 57 10.11 4.44 -4.68
CA LYS A 57 8.95 4.40 -3.78
C LYS A 57 7.78 5.18 -4.37
N GLU A 58 8.02 6.34 -4.96
CA GLU A 58 6.99 7.13 -5.62
C GLU A 58 6.36 6.39 -6.81
N LEU A 59 7.16 5.79 -7.69
CA LEU A 59 6.66 4.97 -8.81
C LEU A 59 5.81 3.78 -8.32
N GLN A 60 6.25 3.12 -7.25
CA GLN A 60 5.50 2.03 -6.63
C GLN A 60 4.15 2.52 -6.10
N LEU A 61 4.12 3.61 -5.33
CA LEU A 61 2.90 4.13 -4.72
C LEU A 61 1.90 4.64 -5.77
N GLN A 62 2.36 5.28 -6.84
CA GLN A 62 1.50 5.71 -7.95
C GLN A 62 0.83 4.52 -8.63
N SER A 63 1.59 3.44 -8.85
CA SER A 63 1.09 2.22 -9.49
C SER A 63 0.09 1.50 -8.59
N LEU A 64 0.45 1.23 -7.34
CA LEU A 64 -0.45 0.60 -6.37
C LEU A 64 -1.70 1.44 -6.11
N GLY A 65 -1.57 2.76 -6.05
CA GLY A 65 -2.71 3.67 -5.89
C GLY A 65 -3.72 3.53 -7.02
N ARG A 66 -3.26 3.40 -8.27
CA ARG A 66 -4.16 3.12 -9.40
C ARG A 66 -4.79 1.74 -9.30
N ASP A 67 -3.97 0.71 -9.07
CA ASP A 67 -4.44 -0.68 -9.01
C ASP A 67 -5.50 -0.85 -7.90
N TYR A 68 -5.28 -0.28 -6.72
CA TYR A 68 -6.25 -0.31 -5.62
C TYR A 68 -7.50 0.52 -5.90
N ALA A 69 -7.40 1.64 -6.64
CA ALA A 69 -8.53 2.46 -7.01
C ALA A 69 -9.45 1.74 -8.00
N GLU A 70 -8.88 1.18 -9.08
CA GLU A 70 -9.61 0.36 -10.05
C GLU A 70 -10.25 -0.86 -9.37
N GLN A 71 -9.50 -1.55 -8.51
CA GLN A 71 -10.01 -2.66 -7.73
C GLN A 71 -11.16 -2.22 -6.80
N LYS A 72 -11.06 -1.05 -6.16
CA LYS A 72 -12.09 -0.52 -5.28
C LYS A 72 -13.40 -0.27 -6.04
N GLU A 73 -13.34 0.36 -7.20
CA GLU A 73 -14.55 0.62 -8.02
C GLU A 73 -15.30 -0.67 -8.37
N LEU A 74 -14.57 -1.72 -8.73
CA LEU A 74 -15.13 -3.03 -9.03
C LEU A 74 -15.76 -3.70 -7.79
N LEU A 75 -15.07 -3.65 -6.65
CA LEU A 75 -15.55 -4.23 -5.39
C LEU A 75 -16.77 -3.48 -4.84
N ASP A 76 -16.75 -2.15 -4.83
CA ASP A 76 -17.89 -1.33 -4.41
C ASP A 76 -19.13 -1.66 -5.27
N SER A 77 -18.96 -1.77 -6.59
CA SER A 77 -20.04 -2.16 -7.51
C SER A 77 -20.58 -3.55 -7.21
N LEU A 78 -19.70 -4.52 -6.94
CA LEU A 78 -20.05 -5.90 -6.62
C LEU A 78 -20.82 -6.00 -5.30
N HIS A 79 -20.33 -5.36 -4.24
CA HIS A 79 -20.97 -5.36 -2.92
C HIS A 79 -22.33 -4.67 -2.97
N THR A 80 -22.43 -3.55 -3.70
CA THR A 80 -23.72 -2.87 -3.94
C THR A 80 -24.72 -3.79 -4.63
N GLN A 81 -24.29 -4.51 -5.70
CA GLN A 81 -25.16 -5.45 -6.41
C GLN A 81 -25.63 -6.61 -5.53
N ARG A 82 -24.80 -7.04 -4.58
CA ARG A 82 -25.09 -8.15 -3.66
C ARG A 82 -25.82 -7.72 -2.38
N GLY A 83 -25.95 -6.42 -2.12
CA GLY A 83 -26.50 -5.91 -0.86
C GLY A 83 -25.61 -6.21 0.34
N GLU A 84 -24.31 -6.32 0.14
CA GLU A 84 -23.32 -6.58 1.19
C GLU A 84 -22.87 -5.25 1.82
N ASP A 85 -22.95 -5.14 3.14
CA ASP A 85 -22.47 -3.98 3.89
C ASP A 85 -20.97 -4.13 4.21
N VAL A 86 -20.15 -3.91 3.18
CA VAL A 86 -18.69 -4.00 3.25
C VAL A 86 -18.09 -2.72 2.69
N PHE A 87 -17.31 -2.02 3.51
CA PHE A 87 -16.59 -0.82 3.11
C PHE A 87 -15.25 -1.19 2.46
N VAL A 88 -15.03 -0.79 1.21
CA VAL A 88 -13.74 -0.97 0.56
C VAL A 88 -12.85 0.23 0.88
N ALA A 89 -11.86 0.07 1.75
CA ALA A 89 -11.01 1.19 2.17
C ALA A 89 -10.12 1.70 1.02
N SER A 90 -9.91 3.01 0.97
CA SER A 90 -9.02 3.64 -0.02
C SER A 90 -7.55 3.43 0.34
N PHE A 91 -6.73 3.33 -0.71
CA PHE A 91 -5.28 3.46 -0.61
C PHE A 91 -4.91 4.93 -0.84
N SER A 92 -4.31 5.58 0.15
CA SER A 92 -3.99 7.01 0.10
C SER A 92 -2.50 7.24 0.19
N GLY A 93 -1.96 8.16 -0.63
CA GLY A 93 -0.59 8.64 -0.52
C GLY A 93 -0.49 9.88 0.36
N LEU A 94 0.53 9.95 1.21
CA LEU A 94 0.94 11.12 1.98
C LEU A 94 2.38 11.48 1.60
N ARG A 95 2.65 12.77 1.45
CA ARG A 95 4.00 13.30 1.31
C ARG A 95 4.36 14.10 2.56
N ASP A 96 5.51 13.79 3.16
CA ASP A 96 6.02 14.56 4.29
C ASP A 96 6.74 15.85 3.85
N ALA A 97 7.12 16.70 4.80
CA ALA A 97 7.82 17.96 4.52
C ALA A 97 9.22 17.76 3.91
N ALA A 98 9.83 16.57 4.09
CA ALA A 98 11.10 16.21 3.48
C ALA A 98 10.93 15.65 2.05
N GLY A 99 9.69 15.52 1.56
CA GLY A 99 9.37 15.03 0.23
C GLY A 99 9.20 13.51 0.14
N ASN A 100 9.36 12.77 1.25
CA ASN A 100 9.17 11.33 1.25
C ASN A 100 7.69 10.99 1.12
N VAL A 101 7.41 9.97 0.33
CA VAL A 101 6.05 9.48 0.12
C VAL A 101 5.81 8.19 0.90
N ARG A 102 4.63 8.09 1.50
CA ARG A 102 4.14 6.89 2.21
C ARG A 102 2.67 6.69 1.91
N SER A 103 2.20 5.46 1.93
CA SER A 103 0.79 5.15 1.83
C SER A 103 0.15 4.89 3.18
N TYR A 104 -1.14 5.19 3.30
CA TYR A 104 -1.94 4.80 4.44
C TYR A 104 -3.36 4.41 4.05
N SER A 105 -4.03 3.69 4.94
CA SER A 105 -5.46 3.36 4.84
C SER A 105 -6.16 3.57 6.18
N LEU A 106 -7.47 3.77 6.15
CA LEU A 106 -8.29 3.97 7.35
C LEU A 106 -8.93 2.66 7.80
N TRP A 107 -8.82 2.35 9.10
CA TRP A 107 -9.59 1.31 9.76
C TRP A 107 -10.53 1.97 10.77
N SER A 108 -11.84 1.85 10.51
CA SER A 108 -12.90 2.46 11.31
C SER A 108 -13.60 1.40 12.17
N ASN A 109 -14.13 1.81 13.32
CA ASN A 109 -14.94 0.93 14.16
C ASN A 109 -16.36 0.79 13.60
N GLY A 110 -16.94 -0.42 13.71
CA GLY A 110 -18.35 -0.68 13.44
C GLY A 110 -18.72 -0.97 11.99
N ILE A 111 -17.76 -1.10 11.08
CA ILE A 111 -18.02 -1.45 9.67
C ILE A 111 -17.04 -2.51 9.17
N SER A 112 -17.57 -3.58 8.56
CA SER A 112 -16.74 -4.59 7.88
C SER A 112 -15.98 -3.90 6.76
N THR A 113 -14.66 -4.04 6.75
CA THR A 113 -13.78 -3.28 5.85
C THR A 113 -12.84 -4.19 5.08
N LEU A 114 -12.64 -3.92 3.79
CA LEU A 114 -11.54 -4.49 3.00
C LEU A 114 -10.36 -3.52 2.99
N LEU A 115 -9.38 -3.76 3.85
CA LEU A 115 -8.17 -2.93 3.98
C LEU A 115 -7.17 -3.25 2.87
N PRO A 116 -6.67 -2.25 2.12
CA PRO A 116 -5.52 -2.43 1.25
C PRO A 116 -4.23 -2.54 2.08
N LYS A 117 -3.24 -3.29 1.60
CA LYS A 117 -1.89 -3.24 2.17
C LYS A 117 -1.20 -1.91 1.85
N THR A 118 -0.86 -1.15 2.88
CA THR A 118 -0.26 0.20 2.83
C THR A 118 1.01 0.27 3.69
N ASP A 119 1.68 1.43 3.78
CA ASP A 119 2.82 1.61 4.68
C ASP A 119 2.36 1.82 6.14
N ALA A 120 1.16 2.34 6.35
CA ALA A 120 0.58 2.56 7.67
C ALA A 120 -0.95 2.43 7.68
N VAL A 121 -1.51 2.05 8.83
CA VAL A 121 -2.95 2.07 9.07
C VAL A 121 -3.26 3.19 10.05
N ALA A 122 -4.21 4.04 9.67
CA ALA A 122 -4.79 5.07 10.53
C ALA A 122 -6.06 4.53 11.18
N PHE A 123 -6.00 4.34 12.50
CA PHE A 123 -7.12 3.92 13.33
C PHE A 123 -7.92 5.17 13.75
N LEU A 124 -9.17 5.27 13.29
CA LEU A 124 -10.06 6.35 13.71
C LEU A 124 -10.48 6.16 15.16
N ARG A 125 -10.32 7.19 16.00
CA ARG A 125 -10.67 7.18 17.43
C ARG A 125 -11.80 8.17 17.69
N ASP A 126 -12.70 7.82 18.61
CA ASP A 126 -13.78 8.71 19.01
C ASP A 126 -13.21 9.98 19.67
N GLY A 127 -13.44 11.13 19.05
CA GLY A 127 -13.12 12.44 19.62
C GLY A 127 -11.63 12.81 19.66
N GLY A 128 -10.79 12.18 18.83
CA GLY A 128 -9.35 12.50 18.77
C GLY A 128 -8.72 12.27 17.39
N ASP A 129 -7.44 12.61 17.28
CA ASP A 129 -6.66 12.39 16.07
C ASP A 129 -6.50 10.88 15.79
N PRO A 130 -6.48 10.46 14.52
CA PRO A 130 -6.25 9.06 14.16
C PRO A 130 -4.88 8.58 14.66
N LEU A 131 -4.84 7.37 15.22
CA LEU A 131 -3.58 6.71 15.56
C LEU A 131 -3.00 6.09 14.27
N MET A 132 -1.88 6.63 13.80
CA MET A 132 -1.17 6.12 12.61
C MET A 132 -0.10 5.11 13.04
N VAL A 133 -0.19 3.87 12.56
CA VAL A 133 0.72 2.78 12.94
C VAL A 133 1.26 2.09 11.70
N ALA A 134 2.56 1.77 11.68
CA ALA A 134 3.19 1.07 10.57
C ALA A 134 2.50 -0.28 10.30
N TRP A 135 2.33 -0.63 9.01
CA TRP A 135 1.61 -1.85 8.60
C TRP A 135 2.19 -3.10 9.24
N ASP A 136 3.52 -3.25 9.26
CA ASP A 136 4.17 -4.46 9.81
C ASP A 136 3.83 -4.64 11.30
N ARG A 137 3.84 -3.56 12.08
CA ARG A 137 3.45 -3.59 13.50
C ARG A 137 1.97 -3.95 13.68
N VAL A 138 1.10 -3.39 12.82
CA VAL A 138 -0.32 -3.74 12.80
C VAL A 138 -0.52 -5.22 12.48
N PHE A 139 0.16 -5.72 11.45
CA PHE A 139 0.05 -7.10 11.02
C PHE A 139 0.58 -8.06 12.09
N ASP A 140 1.72 -7.77 12.70
CA ASP A 140 2.32 -8.60 13.75
C ASP A 140 1.38 -8.79 14.96
N LEU A 141 0.73 -7.71 15.41
CA LEU A 141 -0.18 -7.75 16.57
C LEU A 141 -1.60 -8.19 16.21
N LEU A 142 -2.10 -7.80 15.04
CA LEU A 142 -3.52 -7.86 14.68
C LEU A 142 -3.81 -8.75 13.47
N CYS A 143 -2.86 -9.53 12.95
CA CYS A 143 -3.10 -10.46 11.84
C CYS A 143 -4.28 -11.40 12.11
N ARG A 144 -4.53 -11.76 13.38
CA ARG A 144 -5.70 -12.56 13.80
C ARG A 144 -7.06 -11.94 13.46
N LEU A 145 -7.11 -10.62 13.27
CA LEU A 145 -8.30 -9.86 12.90
C LEU A 145 -8.41 -9.67 11.38
N MET A 146 -7.40 -10.08 10.62
CA MET A 146 -7.24 -9.81 9.19
C MET A 146 -7.35 -11.11 8.38
N THR A 147 -8.37 -11.20 7.53
CA THR A 147 -8.54 -12.34 6.62
C THR A 147 -8.09 -11.97 5.21
N PRO A 148 -7.03 -12.58 4.66
CA PRO A 148 -6.60 -12.29 3.28
C PRO A 148 -7.68 -12.68 2.28
N GLN A 149 -7.85 -11.89 1.21
CA GLN A 149 -8.88 -12.12 0.21
C GLN A 149 -8.37 -12.83 -1.05
N GLY A 150 -7.04 -12.99 -1.19
CA GLY A 150 -6.43 -13.63 -2.35
C GLY A 150 -6.58 -12.79 -3.63
N LEU A 151 -6.68 -11.47 -3.48
CA LEU A 151 -6.82 -10.52 -4.59
C LEU A 151 -5.46 -9.94 -4.97
N TYR A 152 -5.39 -9.28 -6.12
CA TYR A 152 -4.26 -8.44 -6.48
C TYR A 152 -4.71 -7.01 -6.82
N PRO A 153 -4.11 -5.97 -6.18
CA PRO A 153 -3.28 -6.08 -4.98
C PRO A 153 -4.06 -6.66 -3.79
N GLU A 154 -3.35 -7.23 -2.81
CA GLU A 154 -3.97 -7.95 -1.69
C GLU A 154 -4.83 -7.03 -0.82
N ARG A 155 -5.98 -7.55 -0.36
CA ARG A 155 -6.81 -6.89 0.66
C ARG A 155 -7.06 -7.82 1.81
N TYR A 156 -7.22 -7.24 2.99
CA TYR A 156 -7.55 -7.95 4.21
C TYR A 156 -8.94 -7.54 4.67
N ARG A 157 -9.83 -8.52 4.81
CA ARG A 157 -11.12 -8.31 5.43
C ARG A 157 -10.95 -8.22 6.93
N VAL A 158 -11.46 -7.14 7.51
CA VAL A 158 -11.56 -6.90 8.95
C VAL A 158 -13.02 -6.69 9.31
N ASP A 159 -13.57 -7.60 10.12
CA ASP A 159 -14.98 -7.56 10.53
C ASP A 159 -15.16 -6.92 11.92
N GLY A 160 -14.05 -6.67 12.62
CA GLY A 160 -14.03 -6.05 13.93
C GLY A 160 -13.03 -4.90 13.99
N TYR A 161 -12.94 -4.32 15.17
CA TYR A 161 -12.02 -3.25 15.50
C TYR A 161 -11.13 -3.69 16.68
N PRO A 162 -9.86 -3.26 16.75
CA PRO A 162 -8.98 -3.64 17.86
C PRO A 162 -9.52 -3.14 19.20
N THR A 163 -9.26 -3.90 20.26
CA THR A 163 -9.66 -3.49 21.61
C THR A 163 -8.84 -2.27 22.09
N PRO A 164 -9.30 -1.53 23.12
CA PRO A 164 -8.50 -0.45 23.70
C PRO A 164 -7.09 -0.87 24.13
N ASP A 165 -6.93 -2.07 24.69
CA ASP A 165 -5.63 -2.62 25.11
C ASP A 165 -4.74 -2.92 23.89
N GLU A 166 -5.31 -3.44 22.81
CA GLU A 166 -4.59 -3.66 21.56
C GLU A 166 -4.14 -2.36 20.89
N LEU A 167 -4.99 -1.33 20.91
CA LEU A 167 -4.65 0.02 20.43
C LEU A 167 -3.55 0.66 21.28
N ALA A 168 -3.55 0.41 22.59
CA ALA A 168 -2.49 0.86 23.47
C ALA A 168 -1.15 0.17 23.12
N ALA A 169 -1.15 -1.15 22.95
CA ALA A 169 0.04 -1.92 22.58
C ALA A 169 0.63 -1.57 21.21
N LEU A 170 -0.20 -1.04 20.29
CA LEU A 170 0.27 -0.51 19.00
C LEU A 170 1.04 0.81 19.12
N SER A 171 0.84 1.54 20.21
CA SER A 171 1.46 2.85 20.46
C SER A 171 2.78 2.77 21.24
N GLU A 172 3.13 1.57 21.71
CA GLU A 172 4.40 1.22 22.38
C GLU A 172 5.49 0.86 21.37
#